data_AF-A0A3D1UVK3-F1
#
_entry.id   AF-A0A3D1UVK3-F1
#
_cell.length_a   1.000
_cell.length_b   1.000
_cell.length_c   1.000
_cell.angle_alpha   90.00
_cell.angle_beta   90.00
_cell.angle_gamma   90.00
#
_symmetry.space_group_name_H-M   'P 1'
#
loop_
_entity.id
_entity.type
_entity.pdbx_description
1 polymer ?
#
loop_
_entity_poly.entity_id
_entity_poly.type
_entity_poly.pdbx_seq_one_letter_code
_entity_poly.pdbx_strand_id
1 'polypeptide(L)'
;MKQRKILIVLLLILGVSAIWLYAGTSSTVPELPQNVPVSAEQQKELKKLLDATMKIYRRHGEKGIRRLFGYTEEELIEFQCRDEINPVDASLEVLRQYGKNIKFQELTYTAPPNSKHCFFITGKISDENKLQMSFVRNSKGYCLKYISEL
;
A
#
# COMPACT_ATOMS: atom_id res chain seq x y z
N MET A 1 29.32 -50.04 -27.77
CA MET A 1 29.45 -48.69 -27.18
C MET A 1 28.77 -47.55 -27.98
N LYS A 2 27.76 -47.80 -28.84
CA LYS A 2 27.03 -46.72 -29.56
C LYS A 2 25.63 -46.41 -29.02
N GLN A 3 24.97 -47.34 -28.33
CA GLN A 3 23.60 -47.13 -27.85
C GLN A 3 23.47 -46.35 -26.53
N ARG A 4 24.49 -46.36 -25.66
CA ARG A 4 24.49 -45.54 -24.42
C ARG A 4 24.58 -44.03 -24.69
N LYS A 5 25.16 -43.62 -25.83
CA LYS A 5 25.29 -42.20 -26.20
C LYS A 5 23.96 -41.61 -26.65
N ILE A 6 23.11 -42.39 -27.32
CA ILE A 6 21.80 -41.93 -27.80
C ILE A 6 20.85 -41.68 -26.63
N LEU A 7 20.91 -42.52 -25.59
CA LEU A 7 20.04 -42.41 -24.42
C LEU A 7 20.33 -41.15 -23.59
N ILE A 8 21.60 -40.73 -23.50
CA ILE A 8 22.00 -39.49 -22.81
C ILE A 8 21.55 -38.24 -23.57
N VAL A 9 21.62 -38.27 -24.91
CA VAL A 9 21.17 -37.14 -25.75
C VAL A 9 19.65 -36.96 -25.66
N LEU A 10 18.89 -38.06 -25.61
CA LEU A 10 17.43 -38.01 -25.46
C LEU A 10 16.99 -37.48 -24.09
N LEU A 11 17.74 -37.82 -23.03
CA LEU A 11 17.48 -37.35 -21.66
C LEU A 11 17.78 -35.85 -21.49
N LEU A 12 18.77 -35.32 -22.22
CA LEU A 12 19.08 -33.88 -22.24
C LEU A 12 18.03 -33.06 -22.99
N ILE A 13 17.44 -33.58 -24.07
CA ILE A 13 16.42 -32.85 -24.85
C ILE A 13 15.09 -32.76 -24.10
N LEU A 14 14.73 -33.77 -23.31
CA LEU A 14 13.54 -33.74 -22.43
C LEU A 14 13.74 -32.88 -21.17
N GLY A 15 14.98 -32.70 -20.71
CA GLY A 15 15.30 -31.83 -19.57
C GLY A 15 15.23 -30.33 -19.90
N VAL A 16 15.43 -29.93 -21.16
CA VAL A 16 15.42 -28.52 -21.59
C VAL A 16 14.01 -28.02 -21.95
N SER A 17 13.08 -28.92 -22.33
CA SER A 17 11.68 -28.54 -22.59
C SER A 17 10.83 -28.34 -21.33
N ALA A 18 11.25 -28.87 -20.17
CA ALA A 18 10.55 -28.66 -18.89
C ALA A 18 10.82 -27.26 -18.27
N ILE A 19 11.91 -26.60 -18.66
CA ILE A 19 12.28 -25.28 -18.10
C ILE A 19 11.44 -24.15 -18.74
N TRP A 20 10.96 -24.34 -19.97
CA TRP A 20 10.14 -23.35 -20.67
C TRP A 20 8.64 -23.40 -20.35
N LEU A 21 8.14 -24.49 -19.76
CA LEU A 21 6.74 -24.55 -19.27
C LEU A 21 6.57 -23.93 -17.88
N TYR A 22 7.65 -23.74 -17.11
CA TYR A 22 7.62 -23.09 -15.79
C TYR A 22 8.06 -21.62 -15.80
N ALA A 23 8.66 -21.14 -16.89
CA ALA A 23 9.02 -19.72 -17.07
C ALA A 23 7.88 -18.89 -17.70
N GLY A 24 6.72 -19.50 -17.96
CA GLY A 24 5.60 -18.94 -18.70
C GLY A 24 4.33 -18.74 -17.87
N THR A 25 4.45 -18.33 -16.61
CA THR A 25 3.35 -17.65 -15.93
C THR A 25 3.90 -16.39 -15.30
N SER A 26 4.32 -15.45 -16.17
CA SER A 26 4.14 -14.05 -15.85
C SER A 26 2.65 -13.91 -15.58
N SER A 27 2.26 -14.01 -14.31
CA SER A 27 1.00 -13.47 -13.85
C SER A 27 0.99 -12.05 -14.39
N THR A 28 0.23 -11.80 -15.46
CA THR A 28 -0.21 -10.47 -15.81
C THR A 28 -1.02 -10.05 -14.60
N VAL A 29 -0.31 -9.54 -13.59
CA VAL A 29 -0.87 -8.70 -12.55
C VAL A 29 -1.66 -7.69 -13.36
N PRO A 30 -3.01 -7.68 -13.27
CA PRO A 30 -3.80 -6.71 -13.99
C PRO A 30 -3.16 -5.36 -13.67
N GLU A 31 -2.72 -4.60 -14.68
CA GLU A 31 -2.14 -3.29 -14.44
C GLU A 31 -3.16 -2.52 -13.62
N LEU A 32 -2.87 -2.37 -12.33
CA LEU A 32 -3.76 -1.68 -11.42
C LEU A 32 -3.89 -0.28 -12.01
N PRO A 33 -5.11 0.20 -12.25
CA PRO A 33 -5.32 1.47 -12.91
C PRO A 33 -4.52 2.55 -12.18
N GLN A 34 -3.59 3.20 -12.90
CA GLN A 34 -2.69 4.17 -12.30
C GLN A 34 -3.50 5.29 -11.64
N ASN A 35 -3.14 5.64 -10.41
CA ASN A 35 -3.79 6.72 -9.68
C ASN A 35 -3.60 8.04 -10.43
N VAL A 36 -4.67 8.85 -10.49
CA VAL A 36 -4.67 10.14 -11.18
C VAL A 36 -4.59 11.29 -10.18
N PRO A 37 -3.93 12.42 -10.52
CA PRO A 37 -3.97 13.61 -9.69
C PRO A 37 -5.40 14.09 -9.44
N VAL A 38 -5.70 14.51 -8.21
CA VAL A 38 -7.01 15.09 -7.88
C VAL A 38 -7.09 16.57 -8.28
N SER A 39 -8.31 17.11 -8.36
CA SER A 39 -8.53 18.54 -8.68
C SER A 39 -7.90 19.48 -7.64
N ALA A 40 -7.63 20.74 -8.02
CA ALA A 40 -7.00 21.71 -7.13
C ALA A 40 -7.81 21.97 -5.84
N GLU A 41 -9.14 21.96 -5.92
CA GLU A 41 -10.04 22.08 -4.78
C GLU A 41 -9.87 20.90 -3.82
N GLN A 42 -9.84 19.69 -4.39
CA GLN A 42 -9.65 18.46 -3.63
C GLN A 42 -8.25 18.40 -3.01
N GLN A 43 -7.21 18.89 -3.70
CA GLN A 43 -5.86 18.99 -3.12
C GLN A 43 -5.84 19.92 -1.90
N LYS A 44 -6.51 21.07 -1.95
CA LYS A 44 -6.63 21.98 -0.80
C LYS A 44 -7.35 21.32 0.38
N GLU A 45 -8.39 20.53 0.10
CA GLU A 45 -9.13 19.77 1.12
C GLU A 45 -8.24 18.68 1.76
N LEU A 46 -7.58 17.86 0.93
CA LEU A 46 -6.70 16.78 1.39
C LEU A 46 -5.47 17.31 2.13
N LYS A 47 -4.94 18.47 1.74
CA LYS A 47 -3.85 19.12 2.49
C LYS A 47 -4.30 19.47 3.91
N LYS A 48 -5.49 20.05 4.09
CA LYS A 48 -6.03 20.36 5.42
C LYS A 48 -6.24 19.09 6.24
N LEU A 49 -6.70 18.02 5.60
CA LEU A 49 -6.86 16.70 6.22
C LEU A 49 -5.52 16.14 6.72
N LEU A 50 -4.47 16.18 5.89
CA LEU A 50 -3.12 15.78 6.28
C LEU A 50 -2.61 16.61 7.46
N ASP A 51 -2.71 17.94 7.37
CA ASP A 51 -2.25 18.85 8.42
C ASP A 51 -2.94 18.55 9.76
N ALA A 52 -4.26 18.29 9.74
CA ALA A 52 -5.05 17.90 10.91
C ALA A 52 -4.64 16.52 11.46
N THR A 53 -4.47 15.54 10.58
CA THR A 53 -4.02 14.18 10.93
C THR A 53 -2.66 14.24 11.64
N MET A 54 -1.69 14.94 11.07
CA MET A 54 -0.35 15.08 11.66
C MET A 54 -0.34 15.93 12.92
N LYS A 55 -1.27 16.88 13.08
CA LYS A 55 -1.47 17.60 14.34
C LYS A 55 -1.98 16.65 15.44
N ILE A 56 -2.91 15.76 15.13
CA ILE A 56 -3.42 14.74 16.06
C ILE A 56 -2.30 13.79 16.46
N TYR A 57 -1.50 13.30 15.50
CA TYR A 57 -0.38 12.39 15.81
C TYR A 57 0.65 13.04 16.72
N ARG A 58 1.07 14.28 16.43
CA ARG A 58 2.01 15.02 17.27
C ARG A 58 1.51 15.19 18.70
N ARG A 59 0.23 15.51 18.87
CA ARG A 59 -0.36 15.80 20.19
C ARG A 59 -0.71 14.56 21.00
N HIS A 60 -1.21 13.51 20.35
CA HIS A 60 -1.83 12.36 21.02
C HIS A 60 -1.15 11.02 20.69
N GLY A 61 -0.14 11.01 19.82
CA GLY A 61 0.57 9.82 19.39
C GLY A 61 -0.35 8.80 18.71
N GLU A 62 0.03 7.53 18.84
CA GLU A 62 -0.68 6.39 18.26
C GLU A 62 -2.14 6.30 18.72
N LYS A 63 -2.43 6.62 20.00
CA LYS A 63 -3.80 6.63 20.53
C LYS A 63 -4.71 7.63 19.80
N GLY A 64 -4.16 8.78 19.39
CA GLY A 64 -4.90 9.77 18.62
C GLY A 64 -5.16 9.33 17.19
N ILE A 65 -4.11 8.86 16.51
CA ILE A 65 -4.20 8.41 15.12
C ILE A 65 -5.07 7.16 14.96
N ARG A 66 -5.02 6.22 15.91
CA ARG A 66 -5.87 5.02 15.92
C ARG A 66 -7.36 5.35 15.76
N ARG A 67 -7.81 6.46 16.35
CA ARG A 67 -9.22 6.92 16.29
C ARG A 67 -9.65 7.47 14.93
N LEU A 68 -8.70 7.77 14.05
CA LEU A 68 -8.99 8.25 12.70
C LEU A 68 -9.24 7.11 11.72
N PHE A 69 -8.87 5.88 12.09
CA PHE A 69 -9.13 4.71 11.26
C PHE A 69 -10.62 4.42 11.21
N GLY A 70 -11.13 4.24 9.99
CA GLY A 70 -12.53 3.95 9.74
C GLY A 70 -12.86 2.47 9.78
N TYR A 71 -12.29 1.73 10.74
CA TYR A 71 -12.59 0.31 10.94
C TYR A 71 -13.43 0.10 12.20
N THR A 72 -14.39 -0.80 12.12
CA THR A 72 -15.07 -1.35 13.31
C THR A 72 -14.21 -2.40 13.99
N GLU A 73 -14.50 -2.72 15.25
CA GLU A 73 -13.80 -3.82 15.94
C GLU A 73 -14.03 -5.16 15.23
N GLU A 74 -15.25 -5.39 14.71
CA GLU A 74 -15.60 -6.56 13.91
C GLU A 74 -14.74 -6.67 12.65
N GLU A 75 -14.58 -5.59 11.89
CA GLU A 75 -13.72 -5.57 10.70
C GLU A 75 -12.25 -5.88 11.05
N LEU A 76 -11.75 -5.39 12.20
CA LEU A 76 -10.40 -5.69 12.65
C LEU A 76 -10.21 -7.14 13.09
N ILE A 77 -11.23 -7.74 13.73
CA ILE A 77 -11.24 -9.15 14.09
C ILE A 77 -11.26 -10.03 12.83
N GLU A 78 -12.00 -9.63 11.79
CA GLU A 78 -12.02 -10.36 10.53
C GLU A 78 -10.62 -10.47 9.88
N PHE A 79 -9.81 -9.40 9.92
CA PHE A 79 -8.42 -9.48 9.44
C PHE A 79 -7.63 -10.55 10.21
N GLN A 80 -7.76 -10.58 11.54
CA GLN A 80 -7.09 -11.60 12.37
C GLN A 80 -7.56 -13.01 12.05
N CYS A 81 -8.86 -13.21 11.85
CA CYS A 81 -9.44 -14.52 11.50
C CYS A 81 -9.01 -15.01 10.12
N ARG A 82 -8.66 -14.11 9.20
CA ARG A 82 -8.15 -14.44 7.85
C ARG A 82 -6.62 -14.58 7.80
N ASP A 83 -5.94 -14.54 8.95
CA ASP A 83 -4.48 -14.43 9.04
C ASP A 83 -3.91 -13.23 8.24
N GLU A 84 -4.73 -12.20 8.03
CA GLU A 84 -4.36 -10.96 7.37
C GLU A 84 -3.81 -9.96 8.38
N ILE A 85 -2.87 -9.12 7.91
CA ILE A 85 -2.28 -8.08 8.74
C ILE A 85 -3.35 -7.04 9.10
N ASN A 86 -3.51 -6.74 10.39
CA ASN A 86 -4.35 -5.64 10.84
C ASN A 86 -3.83 -4.30 10.26
N PRO A 87 -4.62 -3.61 9.42
CA PRO A 87 -4.16 -2.41 8.73
C PRO A 87 -3.85 -1.25 9.70
N VAL A 88 -4.52 -1.20 10.86
CA VAL A 88 -4.28 -0.19 11.89
C VAL A 88 -2.93 -0.42 12.53
N ASP A 89 -2.65 -1.65 12.97
CA ASP A 89 -1.41 -1.97 13.68
C ASP A 89 -0.20 -1.82 12.75
N ALA A 90 -0.29 -2.28 11.51
CA ALA A 90 0.75 -2.08 10.50
C ALA A 90 1.03 -0.59 10.24
N SER A 91 -0.02 0.22 10.11
CA SER A 91 0.14 1.66 9.90
C SER A 91 0.80 2.37 11.08
N LEU A 92 0.48 1.95 12.31
CA LEU A 92 1.08 2.51 13.51
C LEU A 92 2.55 2.09 13.65
N GLU A 93 2.90 0.87 13.22
CA GLU A 93 4.29 0.42 13.17
C GLU A 93 5.12 1.32 12.26
N VAL A 94 4.65 1.58 11.03
CA VAL A 94 5.32 2.49 10.09
C VAL A 94 5.54 3.87 10.73
N LEU A 95 4.51 4.45 11.35
CA LEU A 95 4.67 5.74 12.01
C LEU A 95 5.67 5.71 13.18
N ARG A 96 5.75 4.60 13.92
CA ARG A 96 6.65 4.45 15.07
C ARG A 96 8.12 4.55 14.66
N GLN A 97 8.47 4.03 13.50
CA GLN A 97 9.84 4.07 12.97
C GLN A 97 10.38 5.50 12.83
N TYR A 98 9.51 6.46 12.49
CA TYR A 98 9.90 7.85 12.24
C TYR A 98 9.58 8.82 13.41
N GLY A 99 8.89 8.32 14.43
CA GLY A 99 8.50 9.10 15.61
C GLY A 99 7.43 10.16 15.31
N LYS A 100 7.08 10.96 16.33
CA LYS A 100 5.91 11.86 16.26
C LYS A 100 6.10 13.12 15.40
N ASN A 101 7.34 13.47 15.04
CA ASN A 101 7.69 14.75 14.41
C ASN A 101 7.95 14.64 12.90
N ILE A 102 7.27 13.71 12.22
CA ILE A 102 7.37 13.51 10.77
C ILE A 102 7.01 14.81 10.04
N LYS A 103 7.85 15.18 9.06
CA LYS A 103 7.62 16.30 8.15
C LYS A 103 7.51 15.77 6.74
N PHE A 104 6.34 15.94 6.13
CA PHE A 104 6.12 15.60 4.74
C PHE A 104 6.63 16.72 3.83
N GLN A 105 7.35 16.33 2.79
CA GLN A 105 7.86 17.16 1.70
C GLN A 105 7.39 16.55 0.37
N GLU A 106 7.45 17.32 -0.72
CA GLU A 106 7.12 16.83 -2.07
C GLU A 106 5.79 16.07 -2.13
N LEU A 107 4.74 16.69 -1.58
CA LEU A 107 3.42 16.06 -1.44
C LEU A 107 2.75 15.87 -2.81
N THR A 108 2.22 14.67 -3.04
CA THR A 108 1.32 14.34 -4.14
C THR A 108 -0.03 13.87 -3.60
N TYR A 109 -1.09 14.21 -4.33
CA TYR A 109 -2.47 13.90 -3.97
C TYR A 109 -3.15 13.23 -5.15
N THR A 110 -3.52 11.97 -4.99
CA THR A 110 -4.04 11.14 -6.08
C THR A 110 -5.28 10.37 -5.64
N ALA A 111 -5.99 9.79 -6.61
CA ALA A 111 -7.12 8.91 -6.39
C ALA A 111 -7.14 7.81 -7.46
N PRO A 112 -7.75 6.64 -7.19
CA PRO A 112 -8.05 5.69 -8.25
C PRO A 112 -8.91 6.36 -9.34
N PRO A 113 -8.75 5.98 -10.62
CA PRO A 113 -9.58 6.53 -11.69
C PRO A 113 -11.07 6.41 -11.36
N ASN A 114 -11.81 7.50 -11.61
CA ASN A 114 -13.25 7.63 -11.33
C ASN A 114 -13.67 7.50 -9.86
N SER A 115 -12.75 7.38 -8.91
CA SER A 115 -13.10 7.36 -7.49
C SER A 115 -13.37 8.77 -6.97
N LYS A 116 -14.51 8.95 -6.28
CA LYS A 116 -14.85 10.16 -5.53
C LYS A 116 -14.68 10.01 -4.02
N HIS A 117 -14.25 8.82 -3.59
CA HIS A 117 -14.27 8.43 -2.19
C HIS A 117 -12.90 8.03 -1.68
N CYS A 118 -12.02 7.46 -2.50
CA CYS A 118 -10.70 6.99 -2.08
C CYS A 118 -9.63 7.97 -2.55
N PHE A 119 -8.76 8.36 -1.64
CA PHE A 119 -7.70 9.32 -1.89
C PHE A 119 -6.39 8.84 -1.28
N PHE A 120 -5.29 9.16 -1.93
CA PHE A 120 -3.95 8.87 -1.46
C PHE A 120 -3.17 10.16 -1.35
N ILE A 121 -2.48 10.33 -0.22
CA ILE A 121 -1.54 11.40 0.01
C ILE A 121 -0.18 10.76 0.17
N THR A 122 0.72 11.03 -0.77
CA THR A 122 2.10 10.55 -0.72
C THR A 122 3.02 11.72 -0.45
N GLY A 123 4.04 11.53 0.37
CA GLY A 123 5.10 12.52 0.49
C GLY A 123 6.39 11.93 1.02
N LYS A 124 7.46 12.63 0.71
CA LYS A 124 8.82 12.34 1.16
C LYS A 124 8.97 12.75 2.63
N ILE A 125 9.52 11.89 3.46
CA ILE A 125 9.77 12.18 4.89
C ILE A 125 11.25 12.28 5.23
N SER A 126 12.11 11.72 4.40
CA SER A 126 13.57 11.84 4.40
C SER A 126 14.09 11.59 2.99
N ASP A 127 15.41 11.67 2.74
CA ASP A 127 15.96 11.47 1.40
C ASP A 127 15.61 10.13 0.75
N GLU A 128 15.50 9.10 1.57
CA GLU A 128 15.27 7.72 1.11
C GLU A 128 13.84 7.25 1.34
N ASN A 129 13.10 7.84 2.28
CA ASN A 129 11.82 7.31 2.71
C ASN A 129 10.64 8.17 2.23
N LYS A 130 9.64 7.50 1.66
CA LYS A 130 8.34 8.07 1.30
C LYS A 130 7.24 7.34 2.03
N LEU A 131 6.25 8.09 2.49
CA LEU A 131 5.04 7.53 3.10
C LEU A 131 3.83 7.83 2.23
N GLN A 132 2.93 6.86 2.15
CA GLN A 132 1.60 7.01 1.62
C GLN A 132 0.57 6.89 2.74
N MET A 133 -0.41 7.78 2.75
CA MET A 133 -1.61 7.67 3.57
C MET A 133 -2.84 7.51 2.67
N SER A 134 -3.68 6.52 2.94
CA SER A 134 -4.96 6.33 2.25
C SER A 134 -6.12 6.82 3.09
N PHE A 135 -6.97 7.65 2.49
CA PHE A 135 -8.17 8.17 3.11
C PHE A 135 -9.41 7.76 2.31
N VAL A 136 -10.48 7.42 3.01
CA VAL A 136 -11.80 7.17 2.43
C VAL A 136 -12.79 8.19 2.96
N ARG A 137 -13.50 8.85 2.04
CA ARG A 137 -14.58 9.81 2.31
C ARG A 137 -15.91 9.09 2.39
N ASN A 138 -16.58 9.23 3.53
CA ASN A 138 -17.96 8.81 3.75
C ASN A 138 -18.85 10.02 4.09
N SER A 139 -20.10 9.77 4.47
CA SER A 139 -21.07 10.82 4.83
C SER A 139 -20.69 11.63 6.08
N LYS A 140 -19.85 11.08 6.96
CA LYS A 140 -19.39 11.72 8.21
C LYS A 140 -18.05 12.44 8.06
N GLY A 141 -17.36 12.29 6.94
CA GLY A 141 -16.06 12.91 6.67
C GLY A 141 -15.04 11.93 6.12
N TYR A 142 -13.77 12.14 6.44
CA TYR A 142 -12.67 11.26 6.02
C TYR A 142 -12.26 10.33 7.15
N CYS A 143 -12.01 9.08 6.77
CA CYS A 143 -11.39 8.08 7.62
C CYS A 143 -10.06 7.66 7.02
N LEU A 144 -9.07 7.44 7.88
CA LEU A 144 -7.81 6.82 7.50
C LEU A 144 -8.04 5.32 7.26
N LYS A 145 -7.45 4.75 6.21
CA LYS A 145 -7.50 3.31 5.94
C LYS A 145 -6.15 2.65 6.20
N TYR A 146 -5.07 3.24 5.70
CA TYR A 146 -3.73 2.73 5.99
C TYR A 146 -2.68 3.82 5.84
N ILE A 147 -1.51 3.57 6.42
CA ILE A 147 -0.25 4.28 6.22
C ILE A 147 0.79 3.23 5.85
N SER A 148 1.51 3.45 4.76
CA SER A 148 2.54 2.54 4.27
C SER A 148 3.78 3.29 3.81
N GLU A 149 4.92 2.61 3.82
CA GLU A 149 6.10 3.04 3.06
C GLU A 149 5.93 2.72 1.57
N LEU A 150 6.65 3.44 0.72
CA LEU A 150 6.70 3.24 -0.73
C LEU A 150 8.14 3.04 -1.21
#